data_AF-A0AAW6FPD6-F1
#
_entry.id   AF-A0AAW6FPD6-F1
#
_cell.length_a   1.000
_cell.length_b   1.000
_cell.length_c   1.000
_cell.angle_alpha   90.00
_cell.angle_beta   90.00
_cell.angle_gamma   90.00
#
_symmetry.space_group_name_H-M   'P 1'
#
loop_
_entity.id
_entity.type
_entity.pdbx_description
1 polymer ?
#
loop_
_entity_poly.entity_id
_entity_poly.type
_entity_poly.pdbx_seq_one_letter_code
_entity_poly.pdbx_strand_id
1 'polypeptide(L)'
;MNKVSTKVWIILGMLMILIFAGSYLLDIPLKDVFFKSNIQEETKEISEWITETEGIAKFKFSYRVNKDDLISEVIRIVECKPVDEGITIENAKIINVTLSPNRKVANIDLEISYRNSLGQEFTYESLVILSGMQSNV
;
A
#
# COMPACT_ATOMS: atom_id res chain seq x y z
N MET A 1 12.31 -56.87 40.73
CA MET A 1 12.22 -55.76 39.74
C MET A 1 11.60 -54.55 40.42
N ASN A 2 12.37 -53.48 40.59
CA ASN A 2 12.06 -52.36 41.48
C ASN A 2 10.99 -51.44 40.88
N LYS A 3 9.80 -51.38 41.52
CA LYS A 3 8.70 -50.45 41.20
C LYS A 3 9.14 -48.98 41.17
N VAL A 4 10.25 -48.62 41.82
CA VAL A 4 10.84 -47.28 41.81
C VAL A 4 11.44 -46.95 40.44
N SER A 5 12.11 -47.90 39.79
CA SER A 5 12.73 -47.69 38.47
C SER A 5 11.66 -47.40 37.41
N THR A 6 10.57 -48.17 37.40
CA THR A 6 9.47 -47.98 36.45
C THR A 6 8.79 -46.60 36.58
N LYS A 7 8.64 -46.09 37.81
CA LYS A 7 8.04 -44.76 38.05
C LYS A 7 8.91 -43.62 37.51
N VAL A 8 10.24 -43.74 37.64
CA VAL A 8 11.18 -42.74 37.13
C VAL A 8 11.14 -42.67 35.60
N TRP A 9 11.08 -43.83 34.93
CA TRP A 9 10.97 -43.88 33.46
C TRP A 9 9.66 -43.28 32.93
N ILE A 10 8.54 -43.46 33.64
CA ILE A 10 7.25 -42.86 33.25
C ILE A 10 7.30 -41.33 33.40
N ILE A 11 7.90 -40.81 34.48
CA ILE A 11 8.03 -39.36 34.70
C ILE A 11 8.94 -38.74 33.64
N LEU A 12 10.06 -39.38 33.31
CA LEU A 12 10.96 -38.94 32.23
C LEU A 12 10.26 -38.97 30.86
N GLY A 13 9.45 -39.99 30.59
CA GLY A 13 8.65 -40.07 29.36
C GLY A 13 7.64 -38.93 29.25
N MET A 14 6.91 -38.60 30.33
CA MET A 14 5.97 -37.47 30.32
C MET A 14 6.68 -36.13 30.16
N LEU A 15 7.86 -35.94 30.77
CA LEU A 15 8.64 -34.71 30.62
C LEU A 15 9.09 -34.49 29.17
N MET A 16 9.53 -35.55 28.49
CA MET A 16 9.93 -35.48 27.08
C MET A 16 8.75 -35.15 26.16
N ILE A 17 7.56 -35.71 26.43
CA ILE A 17 6.33 -35.37 25.67
C ILE A 17 5.93 -33.91 25.89
N LEU A 18 6.07 -33.39 27.11
CA LEU A 18 5.79 -31.98 27.42
C LEU A 18 6.77 -31.03 26.72
N ILE A 19 8.05 -31.38 26.65
CA ILE A 19 9.06 -30.60 25.92
C ILE A 19 8.76 -30.63 24.41
N PHE A 20 8.42 -31.80 23.88
CA PHE A 20 8.09 -31.98 22.46
C PHE A 20 6.80 -31.25 22.07
N ALA A 21 5.75 -31.31 22.90
CA ALA A 21 4.52 -30.52 22.71
C ALA A 21 4.78 -29.01 22.85
N GLY A 22 5.66 -28.61 23.76
CA GLY A 22 6.10 -27.22 23.93
C GLY A 22 6.84 -26.66 22.71
N SER A 23 7.66 -27.48 22.03
CA SER A 23 8.33 -27.07 20.79
C SER A 23 7.35 -26.83 19.64
N TYR A 24 6.23 -27.56 19.56
CA TYR A 24 5.18 -27.28 18.56
C TYR A 24 4.43 -25.97 18.83
N LEU A 25 4.36 -25.51 20.08
CA LEU A 25 3.77 -24.21 20.43
C LEU A 25 4.74 -23.03 20.22
N LEU A 26 6.05 -23.29 20.28
CA LEU A 26 7.13 -22.30 20.09
C LEU A 26 7.56 -22.13 18.63
N ASP A 27 7.03 -22.93 17.71
CA ASP A 27 7.22 -22.78 16.27
C ASP A 27 6.31 -21.70 15.66
N ILE A 28 5.79 -20.80 16.49
CA ILE A 28 5.31 -19.50 16.02
C ILE A 28 6.57 -18.71 15.67
N PRO A 29 6.80 -18.32 14.41
CA PRO A 29 7.91 -17.45 14.07
C PRO A 29 7.80 -16.17 14.90
N LEU A 30 8.60 -16.04 15.96
CA LEU A 30 8.70 -14.83 16.78
C LEU A 30 9.04 -13.61 15.92
N LYS A 31 9.64 -13.84 14.73
CA LYS A 31 9.80 -12.82 13.70
C LYS A 31 8.46 -12.17 13.31
N ASP A 32 7.38 -12.93 13.18
CA ASP A 32 6.07 -12.39 12.75
C ASP A 32 5.32 -11.69 13.89
N VAL A 33 5.65 -12.01 15.15
CA VAL A 33 5.06 -11.36 16.34
C VAL A 33 5.78 -10.05 16.69
N PHE A 34 7.10 -9.98 16.52
CA PHE A 34 7.90 -8.78 16.79
C PHE A 34 7.98 -7.79 15.62
N PHE A 35 7.72 -8.23 14.38
CA PHE A 35 7.63 -7.34 13.20
C PHE A 35 6.19 -6.95 12.84
N LYS A 36 5.23 -7.09 13.75
CA LYS A 36 4.06 -6.19 13.73
C LYS A 36 4.51 -4.82 14.25
N SER A 37 5.45 -4.21 13.54
CA SER A 37 5.69 -2.78 13.66
C SER A 37 4.32 -2.15 13.41
N ASN A 38 3.76 -1.56 14.46
CA ASN A 38 2.54 -0.77 14.40
C ASN A 38 2.89 0.52 13.63
N ILE A 39 3.21 0.36 12.33
CA ILE A 39 3.31 1.45 11.39
C ILE A 39 1.87 1.89 11.26
N GLN A 40 1.53 2.88 12.06
CA GLN A 40 0.24 3.55 12.00
C GLN A 40 0.26 4.29 10.68
N GLU A 41 -0.27 3.63 9.66
CA GLU A 41 -0.43 4.22 8.36
C GLU A 41 -1.78 4.95 8.31
N GLU A 42 -1.77 6.13 7.73
CA GLU A 42 -2.97 6.95 7.58
C GLU A 42 -3.30 7.08 6.10
N THR A 43 -4.57 6.85 5.74
CA THR A 43 -5.06 7.14 4.39
C THR A 43 -5.42 8.62 4.31
N LYS A 44 -4.77 9.35 3.41
CA LYS A 44 -5.02 10.75 3.10
C LYS A 44 -5.57 10.88 1.68
N GLU A 45 -6.36 11.91 1.44
CA GLU A 45 -6.80 12.30 0.09
C GLU A 45 -6.26 13.68 -0.23
N ILE A 46 -5.85 13.90 -1.47
CA ILE A 46 -5.40 15.24 -1.87
C ILE A 46 -6.62 16.16 -1.99
N SER A 47 -6.51 17.36 -1.43
CA SER A 47 -7.55 18.39 -1.57
C SER A 47 -7.46 19.11 -2.92
N GLU A 48 -6.24 19.35 -3.39
CA GLU A 48 -5.96 20.11 -4.61
C GLU A 48 -6.01 19.25 -5.86
N TRP A 49 -6.32 19.85 -7.00
CA TRP A 49 -6.30 19.16 -8.30
C TRP A 49 -4.88 19.13 -8.85
N ILE A 50 -4.42 17.94 -9.25
CA ILE A 50 -3.14 17.80 -9.95
C ILE A 50 -3.41 17.54 -11.43
N THR A 51 -2.85 18.38 -12.28
CA THR A 51 -2.91 18.26 -13.73
C THR A 51 -1.82 17.31 -14.20
N GLU A 52 -2.13 16.42 -15.14
CA GLU A 52 -1.14 15.55 -15.77
C GLU A 52 -0.27 16.30 -16.78
N THR A 53 0.83 15.69 -17.23
CA THR A 53 1.87 16.38 -18.02
C THR A 53 1.41 16.93 -19.37
N GLU A 54 0.42 16.33 -20.02
CA GLU A 54 -0.15 16.74 -21.30
C GLU A 54 -1.23 17.84 -21.16
N GLY A 55 -1.71 18.12 -19.95
CA GLY A 55 -2.65 19.21 -19.67
C GLY A 55 -4.11 18.98 -20.10
N ILE A 56 -4.52 17.75 -20.41
CA ILE A 56 -5.86 17.34 -20.83
C ILE A 56 -6.78 17.04 -19.64
N ALA A 57 -6.23 16.44 -18.57
CA ALA A 57 -7.01 15.99 -17.41
C ALA A 57 -6.39 16.43 -16.08
N LYS A 58 -7.25 16.51 -15.06
CA LYS A 58 -6.84 16.78 -13.67
C LYS A 58 -7.51 15.81 -12.71
N PHE A 59 -6.77 15.45 -11.67
CA PHE A 59 -7.05 14.32 -10.83
C PHE A 59 -6.98 14.67 -9.34
N LYS A 60 -7.74 13.93 -8.54
CA LYS A 60 -7.50 13.76 -7.11
C LYS A 60 -7.21 12.31 -6.81
N PHE A 61 -6.24 12.07 -5.92
CA PHE A 61 -5.83 10.74 -5.50
C PHE A 61 -6.03 10.56 -4.00
N SER A 62 -6.23 9.31 -3.60
CA SER A 62 -6.02 8.89 -2.22
C SER A 62 -4.72 8.10 -2.13
N TYR A 63 -3.99 8.32 -1.05
CA TYR A 63 -2.69 7.76 -0.80
C TYR A 63 -2.55 7.43 0.68
N ARG A 64 -1.59 6.58 1.01
CA ARG A 64 -1.28 6.21 2.38
C ARG A 64 0.06 6.81 2.77
N VAL A 65 0.13 7.35 3.97
CA VAL A 65 1.37 7.87 4.56
C VAL A 65 1.71 7.12 5.84
N ASN A 66 3.00 7.08 6.17
CA ASN A 66 3.47 6.62 7.47
C ASN A 66 3.51 7.77 8.50
N LYS A 67 3.99 7.46 9.72
CA LYS A 67 4.12 8.44 10.83
C LYS A 67 5.05 9.62 10.53
N ASP A 68 5.92 9.52 9.52
CA ASP A 68 6.86 10.57 9.12
C ASP A 68 6.34 11.36 7.89
N ASP A 69 5.04 11.26 7.60
CA ASP A 69 4.38 11.84 6.42
C ASP A 69 5.02 11.41 5.07
N LEU A 70 5.65 10.23 5.05
CA LEU A 70 6.19 9.64 3.84
C LEU A 70 5.14 8.78 3.15
N ILE A 71 5.04 8.91 1.84
CA ILE A 71 4.10 8.14 1.01
C ILE A 71 4.52 6.68 1.05
N SER A 72 3.64 5.82 1.56
CA SER A 72 3.80 4.36 1.53
C SER A 72 3.13 3.73 0.31
N GLU A 73 2.01 4.29 -0.15
CA GLU A 73 1.21 3.75 -1.25
C GLU A 73 0.33 4.84 -1.89
N VAL A 74 0.06 4.76 -3.20
CA VAL A 74 -1.05 5.49 -3.85
C VAL A 74 -2.17 4.48 -4.08
N ILE A 75 -3.35 4.74 -3.51
CA ILE A 75 -4.44 3.76 -3.41
C ILE A 75 -5.33 3.80 -4.65
N ARG A 76 -5.85 4.98 -5.00
CA ARG A 76 -6.80 5.14 -6.13
C ARG A 76 -6.89 6.57 -6.63
N ILE A 77 -7.45 6.70 -7.83
CA ILE A 77 -8.06 7.94 -8.33
C ILE A 77 -9.40 8.12 -7.61
N VAL A 78 -9.59 9.25 -6.94
CA VAL A 78 -10.83 9.62 -6.24
C VAL A 78 -11.75 10.39 -7.17
N GLU A 79 -11.17 11.35 -7.90
CA GLU A 79 -11.90 12.15 -8.87
C GLU A 79 -11.04 12.42 -10.12
N CYS A 80 -11.69 12.54 -11.27
CA CYS A 80 -11.09 12.93 -12.53
C CYS A 80 -12.02 13.90 -13.26
N LYS A 81 -11.45 14.93 -13.90
CA LYS A 81 -12.20 15.84 -14.78
C LYS A 81 -11.31 16.37 -15.90
N PRO A 82 -11.89 16.77 -17.04
CA PRO A 82 -11.16 17.43 -18.11
C PRO A 82 -10.64 18.81 -17.66
N VAL A 83 -9.54 19.25 -18.28
CA VAL A 83 -9.02 20.62 -18.14
C VAL A 83 -9.81 21.58 -19.01
N ASP A 84 -10.07 21.20 -20.26
CA ASP A 84 -10.73 22.04 -21.27
C ASP A 84 -12.20 21.65 -21.53
N GLU A 85 -12.99 22.66 -21.89
CA GLU A 85 -14.35 22.48 -22.38
C GLU A 85 -14.31 21.79 -23.76
N GLY A 86 -15.08 20.71 -23.93
CA GLY A 86 -15.08 19.92 -25.16
C GLY A 86 -14.24 18.64 -25.10
N ILE A 87 -13.66 18.32 -23.95
CA ILE A 87 -13.05 17.02 -23.66
C ILE A 87 -13.94 16.27 -22.68
N THR A 88 -14.26 15.02 -22.99
CA THR A 88 -14.92 14.09 -22.07
C THR A 88 -13.95 12.97 -21.71
N ILE A 89 -13.61 12.82 -20.43
CA ILE A 89 -12.81 11.69 -19.97
C ILE A 89 -13.72 10.46 -19.89
N GLU A 90 -13.40 9.42 -20.68
CA GLU A 90 -14.16 8.18 -20.73
C GLU A 90 -13.61 7.18 -19.70
N ASN A 91 -12.28 7.11 -19.56
CA ASN A 91 -11.63 6.24 -18.59
C ASN A 91 -10.27 6.82 -18.14
N ALA A 92 -9.89 6.54 -16.89
CA ALA A 92 -8.55 6.81 -16.39
C ALA A 92 -8.13 5.70 -15.42
N LYS A 93 -6.97 5.10 -15.65
CA LYS A 93 -6.43 4.03 -14.79
C LYS A 93 -4.97 4.31 -14.43
N ILE A 94 -4.59 3.89 -13.24
CA ILE A 94 -3.19 3.88 -12.81
C ILE A 94 -2.54 2.64 -13.43
N ILE A 95 -1.49 2.86 -14.22
CA ILE A 95 -0.68 1.78 -14.80
C ILE A 95 0.44 1.40 -13.83
N ASN A 96 1.11 2.40 -13.28
CA ASN A 96 2.27 2.20 -12.43
C ASN A 96 2.44 3.36 -11.43
N VAL A 97 3.08 3.05 -10.31
CA VAL A 97 3.41 4.03 -9.27
C VAL A 97 4.85 3.84 -8.86
N THR A 98 5.68 4.86 -9.10
CA THR A 98 7.08 4.87 -8.70
C THR A 98 7.29 5.86 -7.57
N LEU A 99 7.63 5.35 -6.38
CA LEU A 99 7.96 6.19 -5.23
C LEU A 99 9.43 6.62 -5.30
N SER A 100 9.67 7.91 -5.09
CA SER A 100 11.01 8.45 -4.91
C SER A 100 11.73 7.78 -3.71
N PRO A 101 13.08 7.72 -3.69
CA PRO A 101 13.83 7.08 -2.61
C PRO A 101 13.54 7.69 -1.22
N ASN A 102 13.28 9.00 -1.15
CA ASN A 102 12.93 9.69 0.08
C ASN A 102 11.43 9.61 0.41
N ARG A 103 10.62 8.97 -0.44
CA ARG A 103 9.18 8.76 -0.32
C ARG A 103 8.35 10.04 -0.12
N LYS A 104 8.91 11.20 -0.46
CA LYS A 104 8.18 12.48 -0.44
C LYS A 104 7.47 12.76 -1.75
N VAL A 105 7.82 12.03 -2.81
CA VAL A 105 7.23 12.16 -4.14
C VAL A 105 6.83 10.79 -4.67
N ALA A 106 5.67 10.71 -5.29
CA ALA A 106 5.18 9.56 -6.05
C ALA A 106 4.93 10.01 -7.50
N ASN A 107 5.57 9.31 -8.43
CA ASN A 107 5.32 9.44 -9.87
C ASN A 107 4.27 8.39 -10.24
N ILE A 108 3.15 8.84 -10.78
CA ILE A 108 1.98 8.01 -11.08
C ILE A 108 1.80 8.01 -12.60
N ASP A 109 2.07 6.87 -13.22
CA ASP A 109 1.84 6.67 -14.65
C ASP A 109 0.38 6.28 -14.85
N LEU A 110 -0.32 7.01 -15.71
CA LEU A 110 -1.74 6.90 -15.99
C LEU A 110 -1.97 6.54 -17.44
N GLU A 111 -2.99 5.72 -17.73
CA GLU A 111 -3.58 5.62 -19.06
C GLU A 111 -4.92 6.36 -19.03
N ILE A 112 -5.11 7.28 -19.96
CA ILE A 112 -6.29 8.14 -20.04
C ILE A 112 -6.93 7.95 -21.41
N SER A 113 -8.20 7.59 -21.42
CA SER A 113 -9.03 7.56 -22.61
C SER A 113 -10.03 8.70 -22.57
N TYR A 114 -10.10 9.47 -23.65
CA TYR A 114 -11.00 10.61 -23.75
C TYR A 114 -11.61 10.73 -25.15
N ARG A 115 -12.71 11.47 -25.21
CA ARG A 115 -13.39 11.87 -26.45
C ARG A 115 -13.34 13.38 -26.60
N ASN A 116 -12.98 13.87 -27.77
CA ASN A 116 -12.99 15.31 -28.07
C ASN A 116 -14.37 15.80 -28.55
N SER A 117 -14.49 17.10 -28.79
CA SER A 117 -15.73 17.75 -29.22
C SER A 117 -16.23 17.31 -30.60
N LEU A 118 -15.36 16.71 -31.42
CA LEU A 118 -15.69 16.11 -32.71
C LEU A 118 -16.15 14.66 -32.58
N GLY A 119 -16.20 14.11 -31.37
CA GLY A 119 -16.57 12.73 -31.10
C GLY A 119 -15.45 11.71 -31.34
N GLN A 120 -14.21 12.16 -31.59
CA GLN A 120 -13.07 11.29 -31.81
C GLN A 120 -12.50 10.80 -30.47
N GLU A 121 -12.11 9.53 -30.42
CA GLU A 121 -11.59 8.87 -29.22
C GLU A 121 -10.07 8.75 -29.29
N PHE A 122 -9.42 9.01 -28.15
CA PHE A 122 -7.97 8.93 -28.00
C PHE A 122 -7.64 8.23 -26.69
N THR A 123 -6.53 7.51 -26.68
CA THR A 123 -5.93 6.93 -25.48
C THR A 123 -4.44 7.25 -25.47
N TYR A 124 -3.93 7.71 -24.34
CA TYR A 124 -2.52 8.01 -24.16
C TYR A 124 -2.07 7.71 -22.73
N GLU A 125 -0.76 7.58 -22.57
CA GLU A 125 -0.11 7.44 -21.27
C GLU A 125 0.42 8.80 -20.81
N SER A 126 0.26 9.11 -19.53
CA SER A 126 0.72 10.38 -18.96
C SER A 126 1.20 10.22 -17.53
N LEU A 127 1.94 11.22 -17.04
CA LEU A 127 2.53 11.24 -15.72
C LEU A 127 1.82 12.27 -14.83
N VAL A 128 1.54 11.87 -13.59
CA VAL A 128 1.21 12.78 -12.50
C VAL A 128 2.26 12.68 -11.40
N ILE A 129 2.72 13.84 -10.91
CA ILE A 129 3.68 13.92 -9.81
C ILE A 129 2.93 14.33 -8.54
N LEU A 130 2.75 13.37 -7.64
CA LEU A 130 2.22 13.63 -6.30
C LEU A 130 3.39 13.93 -5.36
N SER A 131 3.50 15.18 -4.92
CA SER A 131 4.41 15.53 -3.83
C SER A 131 3.65 15.50 -2.52
N GLY A 132 4.15 14.77 -1.52
CA GLY A 132 3.67 14.81 -0.15
C GLY A 132 3.69 16.26 0.30
N MET A 133 2.50 16.86 0.40
CA MET A 133 2.36 18.26 0.78
C MET A 133 2.96 18.46 2.16
N GLN A 134 3.81 19.48 2.29
CA GLN A 134 4.18 20.00 3.60
C GLN A 134 2.89 20.34 4.32
N SER A 135 2.61 19.65 5.42
CA SER A 135 1.57 20.07 6.35
C SER A 135 1.93 21.47 6.83
N ASN A 136 1.27 22.48 6.26
CA ASN A 136 1.31 23.83 6.81
C ASN A 136 0.56 23.79 8.14
N VAL A 137 1.29 23.60 9.22
CA VAL A 137 0.87 23.94 10.59
C VAL A 137 1.51 25.26 10.96
#